data_AF-A0A0L7QYV6-F1
#
_entry.id   AF-A0A0L7QYV6-F1
#
_cell.length_a   1.000
_cell.length_b   1.000
_cell.length_c   1.000
_cell.angle_alpha   90.00
_cell.angle_beta   90.00
_cell.angle_gamma   90.00
#
_symmetry.space_group_name_H-M   'P 1'
#
loop_
_entity.id
_entity.type
_entity.pdbx_description
1 polymer ?
#
loop_
_entity_poly.entity_id
_entity_poly.type
_entity_poly.pdbx_seq_one_letter_code
_entity_poly.pdbx_strand_id
1 'polypeptide(L)' 'MQQLALVNRKGPILLHDNARPYVVSIIVQKLLQLSIKVLPHLSYSSDLSSSDFHFFRSPDNFLTQQRFRKQEDIGNVFQ' A
#
# COMPACT_ATOMS: atom_id res chain seq x y z
N MET A 1 -29.37 19.52 13.32
CA MET A 1 -27.93 19.35 13.05
C MET A 1 -27.80 18.63 11.70
N GLN A 2 -27.55 19.41 10.65
CA GLN A 2 -27.52 18.95 9.24
C GLN A 2 -26.37 17.95 9.01
N GLN A 3 -26.69 16.87 8.28
CA GLN A 3 -25.73 15.89 7.79
C GLN A 3 -24.93 16.53 6.65
N LEU A 4 -23.61 16.64 6.81
CA LEU A 4 -22.68 17.22 5.83
C LEU A 4 -22.55 16.26 4.63
N ALA A 5 -23.57 16.22 3.78
CA ALA A 5 -23.59 15.42 2.56
C ALA A 5 -22.99 16.23 1.41
N LEU A 6 -21.66 16.17 1.27
CA LEU A 6 -21.00 16.49 0.00
C LEU A 6 -19.67 15.76 -0.15
N VAL A 7 -19.66 14.43 0.03
CA VAL A 7 -18.50 13.63 -0.38
C VAL A 7 -18.79 13.14 -1.80
N ASN A 8 -18.21 13.81 -2.80
CA ASN A 8 -18.22 13.34 -4.19
C ASN A 8 -17.36 12.07 -4.28
N ARG A 9 -17.90 10.92 -3.82
CA ARG A 9 -17.17 9.65 -3.72
C ARG A 9 -17.03 9.04 -5.12
N LYS A 10 -16.05 9.51 -5.89
CA LYS A 10 -15.49 8.71 -6.97
C LYS A 10 -14.92 7.43 -6.35
N GLY A 11 -15.11 6.29 -7.03
CA GLY A 11 -14.65 4.98 -6.53
C GLY A 11 -13.15 4.97 -6.20
N PRO A 12 -12.71 4.00 -5.38
CA PRO A 12 -11.31 3.90 -4.95
C PRO A 12 -10.36 3.80 -6.15
N ILE A 13 -9.21 4.46 -6.01
CA ILE A 13 -8.09 4.39 -6.96
C ILE A 13 -6.93 3.73 -6.24
N LEU A 14 -6.37 2.69 -6.83
CA LEU A 14 -5.19 1.99 -6.32
C LEU A 14 -3.93 2.56 -6.98
N LEU A 15 -3.02 3.06 -6.14
CA LEU A 15 -1.63 3.33 -6.48
C LEU A 15 -0.79 2.20 -5.89
N HIS A 16 -0.06 1.49 -6.73
CA HIS A 16 0.84 0.40 -6.34
C HIS A 16 2.07 0.44 -7.27
N ASP A 17 3.18 -0.14 -6.84
CA ASP A 17 4.32 -0.34 -7.73
C ASP A 17 3.96 -1.24 -8.93
N ASN A 18 4.77 -1.22 -9.98
CA ASN A 18 4.63 -2.16 -11.09
C ASN A 18 5.64 -3.32 -10.96
N ALA A 19 6.05 -3.67 -9.73
CA ALA A 19 6.91 -4.82 -9.52
C ALA A 19 6.12 -6.06 -9.95
N ARG A 20 6.64 -6.80 -10.93
CA ARG A 20 5.94 -7.94 -11.54
C ARG A 20 5.49 -8.92 -10.45
N PRO A 21 4.18 -9.03 -10.17
CA PRO A 21 3.70 -10.07 -9.29
C PRO A 21 3.80 -11.41 -10.01
N TYR A 22 4.16 -12.47 -9.30
CA TYR A 22 4.08 -13.84 -9.80
C TYR A 22 2.61 -14.26 -10.13
N VAL A 23 1.60 -13.46 -9.72
CA VAL A 23 0.17 -13.77 -9.80
C VAL A 23 -0.67 -12.59 -10.35
N VAL A 24 -0.39 -12.14 -11.57
CA VAL A 24 -1.04 -10.95 -12.16
C VAL A 24 -2.54 -11.14 -12.41
N SER A 25 -2.98 -12.31 -12.88
CA SER A 25 -4.34 -12.51 -13.39
C SER A 25 -5.42 -12.46 -12.31
N ILE A 26 -5.20 -13.13 -11.18
CA ILE A 26 -6.16 -13.19 -10.07
C ILE A 26 -6.35 -11.81 -9.44
N ILE A 27 -5.26 -11.02 -9.32
CA ILE A 27 -5.32 -9.67 -8.75
C ILE A 27 -6.12 -8.75 -9.66
N VAL A 28 -5.87 -8.76 -10.98
CA VAL A 28 -6.62 -7.95 -11.95
C VAL A 28 -8.12 -8.28 -11.92
N GLN A 29 -8.48 -9.57 -11.86
CA GLN A 29 -9.88 -9.99 -11.77
C GLN A 29 -10.56 -9.47 -10.49
N LYS A 30 -9.87 -9.56 -9.34
CA LYS A 30 -10.41 -9.03 -8.08
C LYS A 30 -10.58 -7.51 -8.10
N LEU A 31 -9.64 -6.77 -8.69
CA LEU A 31 -9.73 -5.30 -8.78
C LEU A 31 -10.92 -4.87 -9.65
N LEU A 32 -11.16 -5.57 -10.76
CA LEU A 32 -12.35 -5.38 -11.60
C LEU A 32 -13.64 -5.67 -10.84
N GLN A 33 -13.70 -6.79 -10.10
CA GLN A 33 -14.87 -7.15 -9.28
C GLN A 33 -15.17 -6.10 -8.21
N LEU A 34 -14.13 -5.50 -7.62
CA LEU A 34 -14.24 -4.46 -6.59
C LEU A 34 -14.44 -3.05 -7.17
N SER A 35 -14.51 -2.89 -8.50
CA SER A 35 -14.61 -1.59 -9.17
C SER A 35 -13.48 -0.60 -8.79
N ILE A 36 -12.30 -1.14 -8.47
CA ILE A 36 -11.11 -0.35 -8.11
C ILE A 36 -10.38 0.03 -9.40
N LYS A 37 -10.14 1.32 -9.60
CA LYS A 37 -9.35 1.81 -10.74
C LYS A 37 -7.88 1.75 -10.38
N VAL A 38 -7.05 1.16 -11.24
CA VAL A 38 -5.59 1.17 -11.06
C VAL A 38 -5.02 2.40 -11.76
N LEU A 39 -4.21 3.19 -11.06
CA LEU A 39 -3.51 4.32 -11.67
C LEU A 39 -2.33 3.80 -12.51
N PRO A 40 -2.16 4.23 -13.77
CA PRO A 40 -0.98 3.85 -14.55
C PRO A 40 0.29 4.36 -13.85
N HIS A 41 1.26 3.47 -13.68
CA HIS A 41 2.53 3.76 -13.01
C HIS A 41 3.71 3.33 -13.89
N LEU A 42 4.80 4.09 -13.86
CA LEU A 42 6.04 3.74 -14.57
C LEU A 42 6.71 2.53 -13.92
N SER A 43 7.29 1.64 -14.72
CA SER A 43 8.05 0.50 -14.18
C SER A 43 9.24 0.98 -13.34
N TYR A 44 9.46 0.37 -12.18
CA TYR A 44 10.62 0.59 -11.29
C TYR A 44 10.81 2.03 -10.77
N SER A 45 9.73 2.72 -10.44
CA SER A 45 9.84 4.00 -9.73
C SER A 45 9.48 3.86 -8.25
N SER A 46 10.44 3.38 -7.45
CA SER A 46 10.30 3.33 -5.99
C SER A 46 10.08 4.71 -5.38
N ASP A 47 10.65 5.76 -6.00
CA ASP A 47 10.47 7.15 -5.56
C ASP A 47 9.02 7.66 -5.70
N LEU A 48 8.22 7.03 -6.56
CA LEU A 48 6.82 7.40 -6.82
C LEU A 48 5.83 6.59 -5.98
N SER A 49 6.28 5.51 -5.34
CA SER A 49 5.47 4.74 -4.41
C SER A 49 5.39 5.49 -3.08
N SER A 50 4.23 6.07 -2.78
CA SER A 50 4.02 6.83 -1.54
C SER A 50 4.29 5.96 -0.30
N SER A 51 3.99 4.66 -0.35
CA SER A 51 4.33 3.71 0.73
C SER A 51 5.83 3.59 0.94
N ASP A 52 6.58 3.37 -0.13
CA ASP A 52 8.01 3.05 -0.07
C ASP A 52 8.83 4.26 0.36
N PHE A 53 8.51 5.45 -0.18
CA PHE A 53 9.29 6.64 0.12
C PHE A 53 8.92 7.32 1.45
N HIS A 54 7.63 7.38 1.78
CA HIS A 54 7.14 8.13 2.95
C HIS A 54 6.80 7.24 4.14
N PHE A 55 6.15 6.08 3.93
CA PHE A 55 5.68 5.26 5.05
C PHE A 55 6.77 4.35 5.62
N PHE A 56 7.62 3.76 4.79
CA PHE A 56 8.64 2.80 5.26
C PHE A 56 9.95 3.43 5.76
N ARG A 57 10.23 4.68 5.38
CA ARG A 57 11.42 5.42 5.85
C ARG A 57 11.51 5.54 7.38
N SER A 58 10.39 5.83 8.05
CA SER A 58 10.36 6.00 9.51
C SER A 58 10.53 4.67 10.27
N PRO A 59 9.79 3.59 9.91
CA PRO A 59 10.05 2.23 10.38
C PRO A 59 11.48 1.76 10.20
N ASP A 60 12.11 1.99 9.03
CA ASP A 60 13.46 1.51 8.76
C ASP A 60 14.49 2.03 9.79
N ASN A 61 14.39 3.30 10.15
CA ASN A 61 15.24 3.90 11.18
C ASN A 61 15.02 3.25 12.57
N PHE A 62 13.77 2.94 12.90
CA PHE A 62 13.41 2.30 14.16
C PHE A 62 13.86 0.83 14.21
N LEU A 63 13.68 0.10 13.11
CA LEU A 63 14.02 -1.32 12.97
C LEU A 63 15.53 -1.56 12.94
N THR A 64 16.33 -0.62 12.43
CA THR A 64 17.79 -0.75 12.30
C THR A 64 18.49 -1.01 13.65
N GLN A 65 17.89 -0.60 14.77
CA GLN A 65 18.44 -0.80 16.12
C GLN A 65 17.89 -2.04 16.84
N GLN A 66 16.94 -2.76 16.23
CA GLN A 66 16.24 -3.87 16.87
C GLN A 66 16.82 -5.22 16.44
N ARG A 67 16.84 -6.19 17.36
CA ARG A 67 17.14 -7.60 17.07
C ARG A 67 15.97 -8.48 17.48
N PHE A 68 15.40 -9.17 16.51
CA PHE A 68 14.30 -10.10 16.72
C PHE A 68 14.82 -11.54 16.83
N ARG A 69 14.28 -12.32 17.78
CA ARG A 69 14.68 -13.73 17.96
C ARG A 69 13.64 -14.68 17.38
N LYS A 70 12.39 -14.24 17.27
CA LYS A 70 11.26 -14.99 16.72
C LYS A 70 10.39 -14.09 15.85
N GLN A 71 9.62 -14.69 14.94
CA GLN A 71 8.71 -13.96 14.06
C GLN A 71 7.61 -13.22 14.82
N GLU A 72 7.14 -13.79 15.93
CA GLU A 72 6.15 -13.18 16.82
C GLU A 72 6.64 -11.83 17.38
N ASP A 73 7.94 -11.68 17.61
CA ASP A 73 8.55 -10.45 18.11
C ASP A 73 8.41 -9.30 17.10
N ILE A 74 8.32 -9.62 15.80
CA ILE A 74 8.19 -8.66 14.69
C ILE A 74 6.76 -8.12 14.60
N GLY A 75 5.76 -8.97 14.88
CA GLY A 75 4.34 -8.59 14.80
C GLY A 75 3.93 -7.51 15.80
N ASN A 76 4.65 -7.41 16.93
CA ASN A 76 4.34 -6.50 18.03
C ASN A 76 5.14 -5.18 17.97
N VAL A 77 5.93 -4.95 16.92
CA VAL A 77 6.91 -3.84 16.86
C VAL A 77 6.27 -2.45 16.75
N PHE A 78 5.12 -2.38 16.10
CA PHE A 78 4.43 -1.12 15.79
C PHE A 78 3.05 -1.03 16.45
N GLN A 79 2.82 -1.82 17.50
CA GLN A 79 1.56 -1.86 18.24
C GLN A 79 1.47 -0.78 19.33
#